data_AF-A0A5M3WHL2-F1
#
_entry.id   AF-A0A5M3WHL2-F1
#
_cell.length_a   1.000
_cell.length_b   1.000
_cell.length_c   1.000
_cell.angle_alpha   90.00
_cell.angle_beta   90.00
_cell.angle_gamma   90.00
#
_symmetry.space_group_name_H-M   'P 1'
#
loop_
_entity.id
_entity.type
_entity.pdbx_description
1 polymer ?
#
loop_
_entity_poly.entity_id
_entity_poly.type
_entity_poly.pdbx_seq_one_letter_code
_entity_poly.pdbx_strand_id
1 'polypeptide(L)'
;MHEYGLGADDEEQPIGATQITADALDSLRDVLDWRSTPAHWAKISRIIDAMATALERNDLAGLRTATIELDLASPYRVLKVGEGDDSAPDHVHEQTVRLIHTLEPKHPEGFSEPR
;
A
#
# COMPACT_ATOMS: atom_id res chain seq x y z
N MET A 1 30.66 -23.37 -35.71
CA MET A 1 29.29 -22.83 -35.52
C MET A 1 28.82 -23.31 -34.17
N HIS A 2 28.95 -22.48 -33.16
CA HIS A 2 28.47 -22.72 -31.80
C HIS A 2 27.84 -21.41 -31.32
N GLU A 3 26.83 -21.53 -30.45
CA GLU A 3 26.11 -20.48 -29.71
C GLU A 3 25.02 -19.74 -30.52
N TYR A 4 23.78 -19.56 -30.06
CA TYR A 4 23.21 -19.58 -28.71
C TYR A 4 21.84 -20.27 -28.68
N GLY A 5 21.72 -21.33 -27.88
CA GLY A 5 20.48 -21.64 -27.18
C GLY A 5 20.62 -21.12 -25.75
N LEU A 6 19.80 -20.15 -25.38
CA LEU A 6 19.42 -19.79 -24.01
C LEU A 6 17.98 -19.26 -24.18
N GLY A 7 16.94 -20.06 -23.85
CA GLY A 7 16.39 -20.05 -22.49
C GLY A 7 15.71 -18.70 -22.28
N ALA A 8 14.50 -18.43 -22.79
CA ALA A 8 13.24 -19.00 -22.32
C ALA A 8 13.02 -18.88 -20.81
N ASP A 9 13.46 -17.79 -20.18
CA ASP A 9 13.02 -17.42 -18.82
C ASP A 9 12.91 -15.89 -18.73
N ASP A 10 11.95 -15.33 -19.48
CA ASP A 10 11.28 -14.08 -19.08
C ASP A 10 10.42 -14.40 -17.84
N GLU A 11 11.05 -14.87 -16.76
CA GLU A 11 10.44 -15.04 -15.44
C GLU A 11 10.55 -13.71 -14.67
N GLU A 12 10.20 -12.60 -15.34
CA GLU A 12 9.84 -11.38 -14.64
C GLU A 12 8.46 -11.61 -13.96
N GLN A 13 8.21 -11.56 -12.66
CA GLN A 13 9.03 -11.34 -11.45
C GLN A 13 8.20 -11.81 -10.22
N PRO A 14 8.71 -12.68 -9.33
CA PRO A 14 8.17 -12.79 -7.97
C PRO A 14 8.57 -11.61 -7.06
N ILE A 15 9.55 -10.80 -7.50
CA ILE A 15 10.08 -9.65 -6.75
C ILE A 15 9.18 -8.40 -6.91
N GLY A 16 8.62 -8.17 -8.10
CA GLY A 16 7.81 -6.98 -8.39
C GLY A 16 6.49 -6.95 -7.60
N ALA A 17 5.76 -8.06 -7.55
CA ALA A 17 4.51 -8.16 -6.79
C ALA A 17 4.75 -7.94 -5.27
N THR A 18 5.80 -8.58 -4.73
CA THR A 18 6.19 -8.44 -3.32
C THR A 18 6.63 -7.02 -2.98
N GLN A 19 7.33 -6.35 -3.91
CA GLN A 19 7.74 -4.96 -3.72
C GLN A 19 6.53 -4.00 -3.76
N ILE A 20 5.56 -4.24 -4.64
CA ILE A 20 4.34 -3.43 -4.72
C ILE A 20 3.51 -3.56 -3.44
N THR A 21 3.35 -4.76 -2.90
CA THR A 21 2.62 -4.95 -1.64
C THR A 21 3.37 -4.37 -0.44
N ALA A 22 4.69 -4.48 -0.40
CA ALA A 22 5.52 -3.87 0.64
C ALA A 22 5.43 -2.33 0.63
N ASP A 23 5.49 -1.71 -0.55
CA ASP A 23 5.37 -0.25 -0.73
C ASP A 23 3.98 0.27 -0.34
N ALA A 24 2.93 -0.47 -0.73
CA ALA A 24 1.56 -0.19 -0.32
C ALA A 24 1.39 -0.28 1.20
N LEU A 25 1.96 -1.31 1.83
CA LEU A 25 1.90 -1.52 3.27
C LEU A 25 2.62 -0.41 4.05
N ASP A 26 3.78 0.02 3.60
CA ASP A 26 4.54 1.13 4.19
C ASP A 26 3.73 2.43 4.13
N SER A 27 3.22 2.77 2.95
CA SER A 27 2.40 3.97 2.74
C SER A 27 1.15 3.98 3.63
N LEU A 28 0.44 2.84 3.73
CA LEU A 28 -0.76 2.72 4.57
C LEU A 28 -0.47 2.87 6.06
N ARG A 29 0.71 2.42 6.53
CA ARG A 29 1.11 2.59 7.94
C ARG A 29 1.32 4.06 8.27
N ASP A 30 1.92 4.81 7.35
CA ASP A 30 2.15 6.24 7.49
C ASP A 30 0.81 7.01 7.61
N VAL A 31 -0.20 6.62 6.82
CA VAL A 31 -1.56 7.22 6.86
C VAL A 31 -2.18 7.22 8.25
N LEU A 32 -1.87 6.24 9.11
CA LEU A 32 -2.43 6.17 10.47
C LEU A 32 -1.93 7.30 11.38
N ASP A 33 -0.75 7.86 11.08
CA ASP A 33 -0.17 8.99 11.82
C ASP A 33 -0.53 10.34 11.19
N TRP A 34 -0.99 10.33 9.94
CA TRP A 34 -1.30 11.56 9.23
C TRP A 34 -2.37 12.38 9.95
N ARG A 35 -2.19 13.69 9.89
CA ARG A 35 -3.22 14.67 10.20
C ARG A 35 -3.41 15.58 9.01
N SER A 36 -4.66 15.91 8.74
CA SER A 36 -5.03 16.62 7.53
C SER A 36 -6.41 17.24 7.64
N THR A 37 -6.70 18.13 6.70
CA THR A 37 -8.03 18.75 6.60
C THR A 37 -9.09 17.75 6.11
N PRO A 38 -10.38 17.94 6.43
CA PRO A 38 -11.46 17.07 5.97
C PRO A 38 -11.54 16.90 4.44
N ALA A 39 -11.25 17.97 3.69
CA ALA A 39 -11.23 17.93 2.23
C ALA A 39 -10.11 17.03 1.70
N HIS A 40 -8.96 17.02 2.36
CA HIS A 40 -7.85 16.17 1.98
C HIS A 40 -8.10 14.71 2.40
N TRP A 41 -8.71 14.48 3.57
CA TRP A 41 -9.17 13.14 3.97
C TRP A 41 -10.17 12.54 2.98
N ALA A 42 -11.05 13.35 2.38
CA ALA A 42 -11.95 12.87 1.33
C ALA A 42 -11.21 12.41 0.06
N LYS A 43 -10.05 13.00 -0.26
CA LYS A 43 -9.18 12.53 -1.36
C LYS A 43 -8.50 11.21 -0.96
N ILE A 44 -7.90 11.15 0.23
CA ILE A 44 -7.22 9.95 0.75
C ILE A 44 -8.18 8.76 0.82
N SER A 45 -9.41 8.98 1.29
CA SER A 45 -10.48 7.96 1.36
C SER A 45 -10.75 7.31 -0.01
N ARG A 46 -10.80 8.10 -1.09
CA ARG A 46 -10.99 7.57 -2.46
C ARG A 46 -9.79 6.74 -2.95
N ILE A 47 -8.58 7.13 -2.57
CA ILE A 47 -7.37 6.39 -2.94
C ILE A 47 -7.35 5.04 -2.22
N ILE A 48 -7.67 5.02 -0.92
CA ILE A 48 -7.78 3.80 -0.13
C ILE A 48 -8.86 2.85 -0.69
N ASP A 49 -10.01 3.37 -1.12
CA ASP A 49 -11.05 2.59 -1.79
C ASP A 49 -10.55 1.98 -3.12
N ALA A 50 -9.76 2.72 -3.89
CA ALA A 50 -9.12 2.21 -5.09
C ALA A 50 -8.10 1.10 -4.79
N MET A 51 -7.31 1.22 -3.70
CA MET A 51 -6.42 0.16 -3.25
C MET A 51 -7.19 -1.10 -2.87
N ALA A 52 -8.31 -0.96 -2.14
CA ALA A 52 -9.17 -2.08 -1.78
C ALA A 52 -9.73 -2.79 -3.03
N THR A 53 -10.25 -2.02 -3.98
CA THR A 53 -10.77 -2.54 -5.25
C THR A 53 -9.69 -3.28 -6.05
N ALA A 54 -8.47 -2.73 -6.09
CA ALA A 54 -7.35 -3.37 -6.77
C ALA A 54 -6.99 -4.71 -6.15
N LEU A 55 -6.96 -4.80 -4.81
CA LEU A 55 -6.72 -6.06 -4.10
C LEU A 55 -7.82 -7.10 -4.35
N GLU A 56 -9.09 -6.70 -4.29
CA GLU A 56 -10.21 -7.61 -4.59
C GLU A 56 -10.13 -8.18 -6.01
N ARG A 57 -9.58 -7.42 -6.95
CA ARG A 57 -9.41 -7.80 -8.36
C ARG A 57 -8.08 -8.47 -8.68
N ASN A 58 -7.18 -8.63 -7.69
CA ASN A 58 -5.79 -9.06 -7.90
C ASN A 58 -5.05 -8.18 -8.93
N ASP A 59 -5.37 -6.89 -8.99
CA ASP A 59 -4.80 -5.92 -9.92
C ASP A 59 -3.58 -5.22 -9.31
N LEU A 60 -2.40 -5.82 -9.50
CA LEU A 60 -1.14 -5.28 -8.99
C LEU A 60 -0.76 -3.93 -9.62
N ALA A 61 -1.14 -3.69 -10.88
CA ALA A 61 -0.88 -2.42 -11.55
C ALA A 61 -1.77 -1.30 -10.98
N GLY A 62 -3.04 -1.62 -10.71
CA GLY A 62 -3.98 -0.76 -10.00
C GLY A 62 -3.50 -0.43 -8.59
N LEU A 63 -3.03 -1.44 -7.84
CA LEU A 63 -2.48 -1.25 -6.50
C LEU A 63 -1.26 -0.31 -6.52
N ARG A 64 -0.29 -0.57 -7.40
CA ARG A 64 0.89 0.29 -7.55
C ARG A 64 0.52 1.74 -7.87
N THR A 65 -0.43 1.94 -8.78
CA THR A 65 -0.89 3.28 -9.16
C THR A 65 -1.53 4.00 -7.99
N ALA A 66 -2.41 3.32 -7.24
CA ALA A 66 -3.06 3.90 -6.07
C ALA A 66 -2.06 4.21 -4.94
N THR A 67 -1.02 3.38 -4.75
CA THR A 67 0.05 3.66 -3.78
C THR A 67 0.82 4.94 -4.15
N ILE A 68 1.17 5.13 -5.42
CA ILE A 68 1.83 6.36 -5.88
C ILE A 68 0.94 7.58 -5.62
N GLU A 69 -0.35 7.49 -5.91
CA GLU A 69 -1.29 8.58 -5.63
C GLU A 69 -1.42 8.87 -4.13
N LEU A 70 -1.34 7.85 -3.28
CA LEU A 70 -1.35 7.98 -1.83
C LEU A 70 -0.12 8.73 -1.33
N ASP A 71 1.08 8.34 -1.78
CA ASP A 71 2.35 9.01 -1.46
C ASP A 71 2.33 10.49 -1.90
N LEU A 72 1.75 10.78 -3.07
CA LEU A 72 1.54 12.15 -3.54
C LEU A 72 0.51 12.94 -2.72
N ALA A 73 -0.42 12.26 -2.05
CA ALA A 73 -1.37 12.86 -1.12
C ALA A 73 -0.82 13.00 0.30
N SER A 74 0.44 12.61 0.56
CA SER A 74 1.04 12.75 1.89
C SER A 74 0.99 14.21 2.39
N PRO A 75 0.46 14.46 3.60
CA PRO A 75 0.38 15.81 4.17
C PRO A 75 1.77 16.41 4.39
N TYR A 76 2.81 15.59 4.59
CA TYR A 76 4.20 16.03 4.69
C TYR A 76 4.72 16.75 3.44
N ARG A 77 4.15 16.43 2.27
CA ARG A 77 4.52 17.08 1.00
C ARG A 77 3.65 18.28 0.65
N VAL A 78 2.43 18.34 1.18
CA VAL A 78 1.38 19.25 0.69
C VAL A 78 1.05 20.36 1.68
N LEU A 79 1.11 20.12 3.00
CA LEU A 79 0.60 21.06 3.99
C LEU A 79 1.71 21.87 4.66
N LYS A 80 1.60 23.20 4.56
CA LYS A 80 2.21 24.11 5.55
C LYS A 80 1.47 23.91 6.86
N VAL A 81 2.19 23.53 7.91
CA VAL A 81 1.70 23.44 9.30
C VAL A 81 0.79 24.63 9.64
N GLY A 82 -0.48 24.38 9.97
CA GLY A 82 -1.49 25.39 10.29
C GLY A 82 -2.85 24.79 10.66
N GLU A 83 -3.68 25.55 11.38
CA GLU A 83 -4.99 25.15 11.97
C GLU A 83 -5.89 24.28 11.06
N GLY A 84 -6.46 23.22 11.64
CA GLY A 84 -7.48 22.36 11.00
C GLY A 84 -7.04 20.93 10.66
N ASP A 85 -5.93 20.47 11.23
CA ASP A 85 -5.41 19.12 11.05
C ASP A 85 -6.05 18.15 12.05
N ASP A 86 -7.06 17.41 11.57
CA ASP A 86 -7.72 16.34 12.30
C ASP A 86 -7.10 14.99 11.96
N SER A 87 -7.26 14.03 12.87
CA SER A 87 -6.96 12.62 12.61
C SER A 87 -7.90 12.06 11.54
N ALA A 88 -7.53 10.91 10.96
CA ALA A 88 -8.35 10.23 9.97
C ALA A 88 -9.79 10.01 10.48
N PRO A 89 -10.83 10.28 9.66
CA PRO A 89 -12.19 9.86 9.96
C PRO A 89 -12.27 8.34 10.19
N ASP A 90 -13.18 7.87 11.04
CA ASP A 90 -13.28 6.45 11.43
C ASP A 90 -13.27 5.49 10.23
N HIS A 91 -14.09 5.76 9.22
CA HIS A 91 -14.18 4.92 8.02
C HIS A 91 -12.85 4.82 7.25
N VAL A 92 -12.04 5.89 7.23
CA VAL A 92 -10.71 5.89 6.60
C VAL A 92 -9.78 5.04 7.43
N HIS A 93 -9.77 5.25 8.75
CA HIS A 93 -8.92 4.51 9.68
C HIS A 93 -9.21 3.00 9.64
N GLU A 94 -10.47 2.59 9.75
CA GLU A 94 -10.88 1.18 9.70
C GLU A 94 -10.48 0.49 8.39
N GLN A 95 -10.65 1.18 7.25
CA GLN A 95 -10.30 0.64 5.95
C GLN A 95 -8.77 0.53 5.79
N THR A 96 -8.01 1.52 6.24
CA THR A 96 -6.53 1.47 6.26
C THR A 96 -6.03 0.29 7.09
N VAL A 97 -6.54 0.13 8.31
CA VAL A 97 -6.18 -1.00 9.19
C VAL A 97 -6.51 -2.35 8.55
N ARG A 98 -7.67 -2.48 7.89
CA ARG A 98 -8.04 -3.69 7.17
C ARG A 98 -7.08 -4.00 6.02
N LEU A 99 -6.69 -2.99 5.24
CA LEU A 99 -5.77 -3.18 4.12
C LEU A 99 -4.37 -3.57 4.61
N ILE A 100 -3.89 -2.96 5.69
CA ILE A 100 -2.64 -3.34 6.36
C ILE A 100 -2.69 -4.83 6.71
N HIS A 101 -3.70 -5.29 7.43
CA HIS A 101 -3.84 -6.70 7.79
C HIS A 101 -3.99 -7.64 6.59
N THR A 102 -4.53 -7.16 5.47
CA THR A 102 -4.67 -7.94 4.23
C THR A 102 -3.33 -8.10 3.51
N LEU A 103 -2.51 -7.05 3.51
CA LEU A 103 -1.22 -6.97 2.84
C LEU A 103 -0.07 -7.52 3.67
N GLU A 104 -0.22 -7.54 5.00
CA GLU A 104 0.79 -8.11 5.88
C GLU A 104 1.05 -9.55 5.47
N PRO A 105 2.34 -9.91 5.25
CA PRO A 105 2.67 -11.30 4.98
C PRO A 105 2.14 -12.09 6.17
N LYS A 106 1.26 -13.06 5.89
CA LYS A 106 0.85 -14.04 6.89
C LYS A 106 2.11 -14.75 7.32
N HIS A 107 2.72 -14.28 8.41
CA HIS A 107 3.81 -14.98 9.04
C HIS A 107 3.30 -16.41 9.25
N PRO A 108 3.94 -17.44 8.68
CA PRO A 108 3.53 -18.80 8.96
C PRO A 108 3.72 -18.97 10.47
N GLU A 109 2.62 -19.05 11.21
CA GLU A 109 2.63 -19.44 12.61
C GLU A 109 3.22 -20.85 12.68
N GLY A 110 4.53 -20.90 12.90
CA GLY A 110 5.31 -22.10 12.60
C GLY A 110 6.66 -22.15 13.29
N PHE A 111 6.87 -21.38 14.37
CA PHE A 111 7.97 -21.64 15.31
C PHE A 111 7.52 -21.35 16.74
N SER A 112 6.68 -22.24 17.28
CA SER A 112 6.78 -22.56 18.71
C SER A 112 8.13 -23.27 18.89
N GLU A 113 9.15 -22.57 19.35
CA GLU A 113 10.33 -23.22 19.91
C GLU A 113 9.98 -23.77 21.30
N PRO A 114 10.07 -25.09 21.53
CA PRO A 114 10.05 -25.64 22.87
C PRO A 114 11.45 -25.54 23.47
N ARG A 115 11.58 -24.91 24.64
CA ARG A 115 12.55 -25.38 25.63
C ARG A 115 12.14 -25.07 27.07
#